data_AF-A0A0S8HYZ1-F1
#
_entry.id   AF-A0A0S8HYZ1-F1
#
_cell.length_a   1.000
_cell.length_b   1.000
_cell.length_c   1.000
_cell.angle_alpha   90.00
_cell.angle_beta   90.00
_cell.angle_gamma   90.00
#
_symmetry.space_group_name_H-M   'P 1'
#
loop_
_entity.id
_entity.type
_entity.pdbx_description
1 polymer ?
#
loop_
_entity_poly.entity_id
_entity_poly.type
_entity_poly.pdbx_seq_one_letter_code
_entity_poly.pdbx_strand_id
1 'polypeptide(L)'
;MKTILLKPVEIIGRCPANLSPDDVLQIKGMKLENPGMNNVCFLALSHIPPMVWQLQSESRFFSHASCPGCTSELEQENRVIFLLGHEDKWDLCQVISDYLKLRKQFGETKRSAVLRDEAIRLQDQGNYAEALHPMREALKELQRAKTT
;
A
#
# COMPACT_ATOMS: atom_id res chain seq x y z
N MET A 1 17.37 -10.87 5.22
CA MET A 1 16.06 -10.82 4.54
C MET A 1 15.28 -9.66 5.09
N LYS A 2 14.75 -8.78 4.25
CA LYS A 2 13.98 -7.61 4.69
C LYS A 2 12.61 -8.06 5.23
N THR A 3 12.16 -7.43 6.30
CA THR A 3 10.77 -7.54 6.77
C THR A 3 9.88 -6.81 5.77
N ILE A 4 8.82 -7.48 5.31
CA ILE A 4 7.76 -6.87 4.51
C ILE A 4 6.57 -6.62 5.44
N LEU A 5 6.09 -5.39 5.49
CA LEU A 5 4.86 -5.04 6.16
C LEU A 5 3.70 -5.18 5.19
N LEU A 6 2.56 -5.63 5.71
CA LEU A 6 1.32 -5.85 5.00
C LEU A 6 0.18 -5.18 5.77
N LYS A 7 -0.58 -4.29 5.14
CA LYS A 7 -1.81 -3.73 5.75
C LYS A 7 -2.93 -3.53 4.74
N PRO A 8 -4.21 -3.66 5.13
CA PRO A 8 -5.31 -3.15 4.33
C PRO A 8 -5.19 -1.63 4.13
N VAL A 9 -5.44 -1.15 2.91
CA VAL A 9 -5.44 0.29 2.55
C VAL A 9 -6.76 0.73 1.92
N GLU A 10 -7.55 -0.23 1.44
CA GLU A 10 -8.90 0.04 0.94
C GLU A 10 -9.77 -1.20 1.18
N ILE A 11 -10.98 -0.96 1.69
CA ILE A 11 -12.00 -1.99 1.91
C ILE A 11 -13.25 -1.51 1.19
N ILE A 12 -13.64 -2.28 0.18
CA ILE A 12 -14.85 -2.08 -0.62
C ILE A 12 -15.90 -3.04 -0.05
N GLY A 13 -17.07 -2.52 0.33
CA GLY A 13 -18.09 -3.30 1.00
C GLY A 13 -17.68 -3.69 2.43
N ARG A 14 -17.94 -4.95 2.81
CA ARG A 14 -17.63 -5.51 4.13
C ARG A 14 -16.65 -6.67 4.02
N CYS A 15 -15.66 -6.71 4.91
CA CYS A 15 -14.77 -7.86 5.04
C CYS A 15 -15.31 -8.85 6.09
N PRO A 16 -15.65 -10.11 5.74
CA PRO A 16 -16.11 -11.11 6.71
C PRO A 16 -15.05 -11.49 7.76
N ALA A 17 -13.77 -11.38 7.39
CA ALA A 17 -12.65 -11.58 8.31
C ALA A 17 -12.41 -10.37 9.23
N ASN A 18 -13.28 -9.35 9.18
CA ASN A 18 -13.21 -8.14 10.00
C ASN A 18 -11.86 -7.38 9.89
N LEU A 19 -11.24 -7.43 8.70
CA LEU A 19 -10.00 -6.69 8.45
C LEU A 19 -10.26 -5.18 8.55
N SER A 20 -9.28 -4.47 9.10
CA SER A 20 -9.25 -3.03 9.33
C SER A 20 -8.00 -2.41 8.69
N PRO A 21 -8.04 -1.14 8.25
CA PRO A 21 -6.84 -0.40 7.84
C PRO A 21 -5.75 -0.28 8.91
N ASP A 22 -6.07 -0.56 10.18
CA ASP A 22 -5.11 -0.57 11.28
C ASP A 22 -4.43 -1.94 11.48
N ASP A 23 -4.95 -3.00 10.84
CA ASP A 23 -4.33 -4.32 10.90
C ASP A 23 -3.01 -4.31 10.13
N VAL A 24 -1.89 -4.49 10.83
CA VAL A 24 -0.56 -4.61 10.25
C VAL A 24 0.01 -6.00 10.53
N LEU A 25 0.39 -6.70 9.48
CA LEU A 25 1.04 -8.01 9.52
C LEU A 25 2.48 -7.87 9.02
N GLN A 26 3.33 -8.79 9.47
CA GLN A 26 4.73 -8.85 9.03
C GLN A 26 4.97 -10.14 8.25
N ILE A 27 5.81 -10.06 7.23
CA ILE A 27 6.27 -11.21 6.45
C ILE A 27 7.79 -11.21 6.49
N LYS A 28 8.37 -12.23 7.13
CA LYS A 28 9.81 -12.46 7.19
C LYS A 28 10.13 -13.71 6.38
N GLY A 29 10.66 -13.50 5.19
CA GLY A 29 10.75 -14.58 4.20
C GLY A 29 9.38 -15.00 3.72
N MET A 30 9.08 -16.28 3.81
CA MET A 30 7.75 -16.81 3.48
C MET A 30 6.91 -17.07 4.72
N LYS A 31 7.35 -16.58 5.89
CA LYS A 31 6.64 -16.74 7.16
C LYS A 31 5.87 -15.48 7.50
N LEU A 32 4.58 -15.65 7.76
CA LEU A 32 3.72 -14.63 8.35
C LEU A 32 4.00 -14.53 9.85
N GLU A 33 4.16 -13.30 10.34
CA GLU A 33 4.22 -12.95 11.76
C GLU A 33 3.12 -11.93 12.06
N ASN A 34 2.41 -12.13 13.17
CA ASN A 34 1.32 -11.26 13.61
C ASN A 34 1.55 -10.81 15.06
N PRO A 35 2.55 -9.93 15.30
CA PRO A 35 2.89 -9.51 16.66
C PRO A 35 1.78 -8.70 17.33
N GLY A 36 0.94 -8.02 16.55
CA GLY A 36 -0.18 -7.22 17.05
C GLY A 36 -1.46 -8.02 17.35
N MET A 37 -1.48 -9.33 17.08
CA MET A 37 -2.70 -10.15 17.13
C MET A 37 -3.87 -9.56 16.32
N ASN A 38 -3.52 -8.94 15.19
CA ASN A 38 -4.45 -8.30 14.26
C ASN A 38 -5.31 -9.34 13.52
N ASN A 39 -6.39 -8.90 12.87
CA ASN A 39 -7.24 -9.81 12.11
C ASN A 39 -6.47 -10.40 10.91
N VAL A 40 -6.75 -11.68 10.61
CA VAL A 40 -6.10 -12.40 9.51
C VAL A 40 -7.15 -13.06 8.62
N CYS A 41 -6.98 -12.92 7.30
CA CYS A 41 -7.79 -13.62 6.31
C CYS A 41 -6.90 -14.55 5.47
N PHE A 42 -6.99 -15.86 5.70
CA PHE A 42 -6.18 -16.84 4.96
C PHE A 42 -6.45 -16.84 3.46
N LEU A 43 -7.70 -16.56 3.03
CA LEU A 43 -8.04 -16.41 1.62
C LEU A 43 -7.36 -15.20 0.98
N ALA A 44 -7.22 -14.08 1.70
CA ALA A 44 -6.45 -12.96 1.19
C ALA A 44 -4.95 -13.30 1.11
N LEU A 45 -4.43 -13.98 2.15
CA LEU A 45 -3.03 -14.37 2.22
C LEU A 45 -2.62 -15.34 1.11
N SER A 46 -3.51 -16.20 0.60
CA SER A 46 -3.16 -17.13 -0.49
C SER A 46 -2.82 -16.42 -1.81
N HIS A 47 -3.24 -15.15 -1.98
CA HIS A 47 -2.95 -14.35 -3.17
C HIS A 47 -1.70 -13.47 -3.05
N ILE A 48 -1.11 -13.37 -1.86
CA ILE A 48 0.03 -12.50 -1.56
C ILE A 48 1.42 -13.02 -1.99
N PRO A 49 1.71 -14.34 -2.07
CA PRO A 49 3.06 -14.84 -2.34
C PRO A 49 3.79 -14.25 -3.56
N PRO A 50 3.15 -14.06 -4.74
CA PRO A 50 3.84 -13.46 -5.89
C PRO A 50 4.37 -12.06 -5.60
N MET A 51 3.61 -11.25 -4.85
CA MET A 51 4.00 -9.89 -4.48
C MET A 51 5.15 -9.90 -3.46
N VAL A 52 5.12 -10.84 -2.51
CA VAL A 52 6.21 -11.06 -1.55
C VAL A 52 7.50 -11.41 -2.27
N TRP A 53 7.45 -12.31 -3.26
CA TRP A 53 8.61 -12.70 -4.05
C TRP A 53 9.22 -11.51 -4.80
N GLN A 54 8.38 -10.68 -5.43
CA GLN A 54 8.83 -9.47 -6.14
C GLN A 54 9.47 -8.44 -5.18
N LEU A 55 8.97 -8.34 -3.96
CA LEU A 55 9.58 -7.47 -2.95
C LEU A 55 10.90 -8.04 -2.41
N GLN A 56 11.01 -9.36 -2.28
CA GLN A 56 12.23 -10.02 -1.82
C GLN A 56 13.34 -10.01 -2.85
N SER A 57 13.02 -10.01 -4.14
CA SER A 57 14.00 -9.82 -5.22
C SER A 57 14.52 -8.39 -5.32
N GLU A 58 13.97 -7.47 -4.52
CA GLU A 58 14.33 -6.04 -4.50
C GLU A 58 14.15 -5.31 -5.85
N SER A 59 13.38 -5.89 -6.78
CA SER A 59 13.02 -5.24 -8.05
C SER A 59 12.06 -4.06 -7.85
N ARG A 60 11.39 -4.03 -6.69
CA ARG A 60 10.58 -2.94 -6.16
C ARG A 60 10.53 -3.04 -4.65
N PHE A 61 10.18 -1.95 -3.98
CA PHE A 61 10.11 -1.88 -2.51
C PHE A 61 8.69 -1.83 -1.94
N PHE A 62 7.67 -1.72 -2.82
CA PHE A 62 6.26 -1.82 -2.44
C PHE A 62 5.41 -2.46 -3.55
N SER A 63 4.20 -2.90 -3.20
CA SER A 63 3.19 -3.43 -4.11
C SER A 63 1.81 -3.30 -3.49
N HIS A 64 0.78 -3.24 -4.33
CA HIS A 64 -0.59 -3.50 -3.92
C HIS A 64 -0.98 -4.94 -4.23
N ALA A 65 -1.85 -5.52 -3.41
CA ALA A 65 -2.45 -6.83 -3.62
C ALA A 65 -3.96 -6.72 -3.39
N SER A 66 -4.76 -7.29 -4.28
CA SER A 66 -6.20 -7.42 -4.05
C SER A 66 -6.50 -8.80 -3.52
N CYS A 67 -7.33 -8.92 -2.48
CA CYS A 67 -7.94 -10.21 -2.17
C CYS A 67 -8.80 -10.69 -3.36
N PRO A 68 -9.01 -12.01 -3.51
CA PRO A 68 -9.86 -12.56 -4.56
C PRO A 68 -11.35 -12.20 -4.41
N GLY A 69 -11.71 -11.56 -3.30
CA GLY A 69 -13.09 -11.20 -2.95
C GLY A 69 -13.79 -12.33 -2.21
N CYS A 70 -14.73 -11.96 -1.33
CA CYS A 70 -15.65 -12.93 -0.72
C CYS A 70 -16.92 -12.93 -1.56
N THR A 71 -17.11 -13.96 -2.39
CA THR A 71 -18.23 -14.08 -3.33
C THR A 71 -19.54 -14.54 -2.67
N SER A 72 -19.58 -14.62 -1.34
CA SER A 72 -20.73 -15.18 -0.60
C SER A 72 -22.00 -14.35 -0.73
N GLU A 73 -21.92 -13.09 -1.16
CA GLU A 73 -23.07 -12.23 -1.48
C GLU A 73 -22.88 -11.63 -2.87
N LEU A 74 -23.44 -12.30 -3.89
CA LEU A 74 -23.23 -12.02 -5.32
C LEU A 74 -23.70 -10.64 -5.80
N GLU A 75 -24.38 -9.86 -4.95
CA GLU A 75 -24.94 -8.55 -5.31
C GLU A 75 -24.02 -7.37 -4.98
N GLN A 76 -22.99 -7.55 -4.14
CA GLN A 76 -22.08 -6.48 -3.72
C GLN A 76 -20.62 -6.90 -3.80
N GLU A 77 -19.78 -6.03 -4.38
CA GLU A 77 -18.34 -6.24 -4.43
C GLU A 77 -17.74 -6.09 -3.03
N ASN A 78 -17.33 -7.21 -2.42
CA ASN A 78 -16.57 -7.23 -1.17
C ASN A 78 -15.10 -7.50 -1.46
N ARG A 79 -14.26 -6.46 -1.39
CA ARG A 79 -12.83 -6.54 -1.76
C ARG A 79 -11.95 -5.72 -0.82
N VAL A 80 -10.85 -6.31 -0.41
CA VAL A 80 -9.79 -5.66 0.36
C VAL A 80 -8.55 -5.51 -0.52
N ILE A 81 -8.02 -4.30 -0.58
CA ILE A 81 -6.74 -3.99 -1.20
C ILE A 81 -5.73 -3.79 -0.09
N PHE A 82 -4.60 -4.48 -0.21
CA PHE A 82 -3.49 -4.44 0.72
C PHE A 82 -2.33 -3.67 0.11
N LEU A 83 -1.61 -2.95 0.97
CA LEU A 83 -0.26 -2.46 0.69
C LEU A 83 0.74 -3.44 1.29
N LEU A 84 1.74 -3.79 0.49
CA LEU A 84 2.94 -4.50 0.90
C LEU A 84 4.14 -3.59 0.69
N GLY A 85 5.07 -3.55 1.63
CA GLY A 85 6.25 -2.70 1.52
C GLY A 85 7.38 -3.11 2.44
N HIS A 86 8.61 -2.75 2.08
CA HIS A 86 9.76 -2.96 2.97
C HIS A 86 9.61 -2.10 4.23
N GLU A 87 9.89 -2.69 5.39
CA GLU A 87 9.80 -2.03 6.70
C GLU A 87 10.66 -0.75 6.78
N ASP A 88 11.87 -0.77 6.21
CA ASP A 88 12.82 0.36 6.21
C ASP A 88 12.36 1.55 5.34
N LYS A 89 11.35 1.36 4.49
CA LYS A 89 10.79 2.39 3.58
C LYS A 89 9.28 2.56 3.78
N TRP A 90 8.76 2.08 4.90
CA TRP A 90 7.32 1.91 5.08
C TRP A 90 6.53 3.21 4.94
N ASP A 91 7.04 4.30 5.54
CA ASP A 91 6.43 5.62 5.43
C ASP A 91 6.29 6.08 3.98
N LEU A 92 7.34 5.87 3.16
CA LEU A 92 7.28 6.21 1.75
C LEU A 92 6.24 5.36 1.02
N CYS A 93 6.18 4.05 1.30
CA CYS A 93 5.20 3.14 0.72
C CYS A 93 3.76 3.62 0.99
N GLN A 94 3.48 4.02 2.24
CA GLN A 94 2.16 4.50 2.65
C GLN A 94 1.79 5.81 1.94
N VAL A 95 2.71 6.78 1.92
CA VAL A 95 2.46 8.07 1.26
C VAL A 95 2.25 7.89 -0.25
N ILE A 96 3.03 7.02 -0.91
CA ILE A 96 2.82 6.68 -2.32
C ILE A 96 1.44 6.04 -2.53
N SER A 97 1.05 5.09 -1.68
CA SER A 97 -0.26 4.44 -1.75
C SER A 97 -1.41 5.46 -1.68
N ASP A 98 -1.35 6.36 -0.70
CA ASP A 98 -2.36 7.41 -0.51
C ASP A 98 -2.37 8.40 -1.68
N TYR A 99 -1.18 8.75 -2.19
CA TYR A 99 -1.03 9.61 -3.36
C TYR A 99 -1.73 9.01 -4.58
N LEU A 100 -1.45 7.74 -4.88
CA LEU A 100 -2.05 7.03 -6.02
C LEU A 100 -3.57 6.95 -5.90
N LYS A 101 -4.08 6.72 -4.68
CA LYS A 101 -5.52 6.70 -4.40
C LYS A 101 -6.18 8.04 -4.68
N LEU A 102 -5.65 9.14 -4.10
CA LEU A 102 -6.23 10.47 -4.31
C LEU A 102 -6.09 10.92 -5.76
N ARG A 103 -4.96 10.62 -6.42
CA ARG A 103 -4.76 10.92 -7.84
C ARG A 103 -5.82 10.25 -8.71
N LYS A 104 -6.16 8.99 -8.43
CA LYS A 104 -7.21 8.26 -9.15
C LYS A 104 -8.59 8.90 -8.94
N GLN A 105 -8.87 9.42 -7.75
CA GLN A 105 -10.17 9.96 -7.38
C GLN A 105 -10.40 11.41 -7.85
N PHE A 106 -9.37 12.26 -7.77
CA PHE A 106 -9.50 13.71 -7.98
C PHE A 106 -8.67 14.23 -9.16
N GLY A 107 -7.93 13.36 -9.84
CA GLY A 107 -6.95 13.75 -10.84
C GLY A 107 -5.64 14.25 -10.23
N GLU A 108 -4.70 14.60 -11.10
CA GLU A 108 -3.37 15.09 -10.73
C GLU A 108 -3.24 16.58 -11.04
N THR A 109 -2.70 17.36 -10.10
CA THR A 109 -2.37 18.76 -10.35
C THR A 109 -0.97 18.87 -10.95
N LYS A 110 -0.68 19.97 -11.68
CA LYS A 110 0.67 20.22 -12.19
C LYS A 110 1.72 20.25 -11.07
N ARG A 111 1.38 20.87 -9.93
CA ARG A 111 2.30 20.97 -8.79
C ARG A 111 2.55 19.61 -8.12
N SER A 112 1.52 18.81 -7.93
CA SER A 112 1.67 17.46 -7.38
C SER A 112 2.48 16.55 -8.32
N ALA A 113 2.31 16.68 -9.64
CA ALA A 113 3.12 15.94 -10.62
C ALA A 113 4.62 16.26 -10.52
N VAL A 114 4.99 17.55 -10.45
CA VAL A 114 6.40 17.96 -10.30
C VAL A 114 7.03 17.39 -9.02
N LEU A 115 6.30 17.46 -7.90
CA LEU A 115 6.77 16.92 -6.62
C LEU A 115 6.90 15.39 -6.65
N ARG A 116 5.95 14.70 -7.30
CA ARG A 116 6.02 13.25 -7.53
C ARG A 116 7.25 12.88 -8.37
N ASP A 117 7.51 13.61 -9.45
CA ASP A 117 8.63 13.31 -10.35
C ASP A 117 9.99 13.50 -9.66
N GLU A 118 10.11 14.50 -8.79
CA GLU A 118 11.27 14.65 -7.92
C GLU A 118 11.42 13.48 -6.94
N ALA A 119 10.32 13.03 -6.32
CA ALA A 119 10.35 11.85 -5.46
C ALA A 119 10.75 10.58 -6.22
N ILE A 120 10.33 10.41 -7.47
CA ILE A 120 10.72 9.29 -8.33
C ILE A 120 12.21 9.35 -8.64
N ARG A 121 12.72 10.53 -9.03
CA ARG A 121 14.14 10.73 -9.29
C ARG A 121 15.02 10.35 -8.09
N LEU A 122 14.60 10.70 -6.88
CA LEU A 122 15.29 10.31 -5.65
C LEU A 122 15.21 8.79 -5.38
N GLN A 123 14.08 8.15 -5.68
CA GLN A 123 13.95 6.68 -5.60
C GLN A 123 14.88 5.97 -6.57
N ASP A 124 15.00 6.45 -7.80
CA ASP A 124 15.88 5.89 -8.83
C ASP A 124 17.37 6.01 -8.44
N GLN A 125 17.71 7.00 -7.62
CA GLN A 125 19.05 7.18 -7.04
C GLN A 125 19.28 6.34 -5.77
N GLY A 126 18.26 5.63 -5.28
CA GLY A 126 18.31 4.90 -4.00
C GLY A 126 18.12 5.78 -2.77
N ASN A 127 17.84 7.08 -2.94
CA ASN A 127 17.68 8.06 -1.87
C ASN A 127 16.25 8.05 -1.31
N TYR A 128 15.80 6.90 -0.79
CA TYR A 128 14.42 6.69 -0.35
C TYR A 128 13.99 7.59 0.82
N ALA A 129 14.91 7.88 1.75
CA ALA A 129 14.63 8.78 2.87
C ALA A 129 14.36 10.21 2.39
N GLU A 130 15.14 10.69 1.42
CA GLU A 130 14.94 12.01 0.82
C GLU A 130 13.68 12.06 -0.05
N ALA A 131 13.35 10.97 -0.76
CA ALA A 131 12.15 10.86 -1.58
C ALA A 131 10.83 11.04 -0.80
N LEU A 132 10.84 10.77 0.52
CA LEU A 132 9.67 10.89 1.37
C LEU A 132 9.13 12.32 1.45
N HIS A 133 10.00 13.32 1.55
CA HIS A 133 9.58 14.71 1.68
C HIS A 133 8.80 15.23 0.45
N PRO A 134 9.32 15.18 -0.78
CA PRO A 134 8.58 15.63 -1.95
C PRO A 134 7.31 14.80 -2.20
N MET A 135 7.30 13.49 -1.90
CA MET A 135 6.09 12.68 -2.03
C MET A 135 5.00 13.10 -1.02
N ARG A 136 5.38 13.46 0.22
CA ARG A 136 4.44 14.01 1.22
C ARG A 136 3.86 15.35 0.76
N GLU A 137 4.69 16.23 0.18
CA GLU A 137 4.20 17.49 -0.37
C GLU A 137 3.27 17.27 -1.58
N ALA A 138 3.58 16.29 -2.45
CA ALA A 138 2.71 15.92 -3.56
C ALA A 138 1.33 15.45 -3.08
N LEU A 139 1.29 14.63 -2.02
CA LEU A 139 0.06 14.17 -1.38
C LEU A 139 -0.74 15.35 -0.79
N LYS A 140 -0.08 16.27 -0.09
CA LYS A 140 -0.75 17.46 0.49
C LYS A 140 -1.41 18.33 -0.57
N GLU A 141 -0.79 18.49 -1.73
CA GLU A 141 -1.39 19.25 -2.84
C GLU A 141 -2.69 18.60 -3.34
N LEU A 142 -2.75 17.26 -3.45
CA LEU A 142 -3.98 16.55 -3.81
C LEU A 142 -5.06 16.66 -2.70
N GLN A 143 -4.65 16.61 -1.43
CA GLN A 143 -5.57 16.78 -0.30
C GLN A 143 -6.18 18.18 -0.26
N ARG A 144 -5.41 19.22 -0.63
CA ARG A 144 -5.91 20.60 -0.77
C ARG A 144 -6.91 20.69 -1.92
N ALA A 145 -6.58 20.12 -3.07
CA ALA A 145 -7.45 20.10 -4.25
C ALA A 145 -8.80 19.42 -4.00
N LYS A 146 -8.85 18.36 -3.16
CA LYS A 146 -10.10 17.71 -2.72
C LYS A 146 -11.09 18.67 -2.04
N THR A 147 -10.58 19.72 -1.40
CA THR A 147 -11.39 20.65 -0.58
C THR A 147 -11.90 21.86 -1.38
N THR A 148 -11.52 21.96 -2.66
CA THR A 148 -11.91 23.05 -3.57
C THR A 148 -13.00 22.57 -4.50
#